data_AF-A0A5B9QGU9-F1
#
_entry.id   AF-A0A5B9QGU9-F1
#
_cell.length_a   1.000
_cell.length_b   1.000
_cell.length_c   1.000
_cell.angle_alpha   90.00
_cell.angle_beta   90.00
_cell.angle_gamma   90.00
#
_symmetry.space_group_name_H-M   'P 1'
#
loop_
_entity.id
_entity.type
_entity.pdbx_description
1 polymer ?
#
loop_
_entity_poly.entity_id
_entity_poly.type
_entity_poly.pdbx_seq_one_letter_code
_entity_poly.pdbx_strand_id
1 'polypeptide(L)'
;MSHFYSKLAALFHRRMIFMLGVALVTQTPLAAQFIQGIDVSHWQGNINWASVKNAGVEFAFTKATEGVDFIDVRYSQNMAGASAAGVMIGPYHFARPDSFENDPLDAANEANDFVDAIQAYYQSPGLFLRPVLDVERLPDAHQIPIGTTQKSFLSQWIRNFNAVVETRLGFTAMIYSNSNYAINYFESDIAQYDFWLANWNYTPPSTPPSSLSGVWNDWDFWQWTDSWSVPGIAGPVDGDVFEGSMADLMQFLAVPASADFDGDGDVDGHDFLEWQRGETTESGSAGELALWQEQYGGSSPLIATKSVPEAPSILLVSIAWVLYGYKRNRA
;
A
#
# COMPACT_ATOMS: atom_id res chain seq x y z
N MET A 1 -27.27 -91.10 1.09
CA MET A 1 -28.69 -90.71 1.17
C MET A 1 -28.73 -89.19 1.13
N SER A 2 -28.77 -88.62 -0.08
CA SER A 2 -29.96 -88.11 -0.77
C SER A 2 -30.37 -86.71 -0.29
N HIS A 3 -30.17 -85.74 -1.17
CA HIS A 3 -30.77 -84.41 -1.18
C HIS A 3 -32.23 -84.39 -0.72
N PHE A 4 -32.66 -83.34 -0.01
CA PHE A 4 -33.95 -82.72 -0.27
C PHE A 4 -34.00 -81.25 0.18
N TYR A 5 -34.70 -80.46 -0.62
CA TYR A 5 -34.89 -79.02 -0.61
C TYR A 5 -35.71 -78.51 0.58
N SER A 6 -35.53 -77.24 0.99
CA SER A 6 -36.56 -76.18 0.86
C SER A 6 -36.20 -74.88 1.58
N LYS A 7 -36.73 -73.80 0.99
CA LYS A 7 -36.57 -72.37 1.30
C LYS A 7 -37.32 -71.98 2.58
N LEU A 8 -36.86 -70.96 3.31
CA LEU A 8 -37.58 -69.67 3.47
C LEU A 8 -36.90 -68.71 4.49
N ALA A 9 -36.61 -67.51 3.97
CA ALA A 9 -36.67 -66.19 4.59
C ALA A 9 -36.02 -65.91 5.96
N ALA A 10 -34.93 -65.14 5.92
CA ALA A 10 -34.74 -64.01 6.84
C ALA A 10 -34.10 -62.84 6.09
N LEU A 11 -34.92 -61.82 5.83
CA LEU A 11 -34.55 -60.53 5.25
C LEU A 11 -33.60 -59.80 6.22
N PHE A 12 -32.29 -59.83 5.98
CA PHE A 12 -31.37 -58.91 6.63
C PHE A 12 -31.15 -57.69 5.72
N HIS A 13 -31.70 -56.56 6.14
CA HIS A 13 -31.45 -55.25 5.58
C HIS A 13 -29.94 -54.94 5.65
N ARG A 14 -29.24 -55.01 4.52
CA ARG A 14 -27.90 -54.44 4.39
C ARG A 14 -28.02 -52.92 4.40
N ARG A 15 -27.79 -52.30 5.56
CA ARG A 15 -27.42 -50.89 5.65
C ARG A 15 -25.99 -50.76 5.10
N MET A 16 -25.85 -50.35 3.85
CA MET A 16 -24.58 -49.79 3.36
C MET A 16 -24.41 -48.43 4.03
N ILE A 17 -23.62 -48.39 5.11
CA ILE A 17 -23.07 -47.15 5.63
C ILE A 17 -21.94 -46.76 4.67
N PHE A 18 -22.23 -45.82 3.76
CA PHE A 18 -21.18 -45.05 3.10
C PHE A 18 -20.54 -44.17 4.19
N MET A 19 -19.43 -44.61 4.77
CA MET A 19 -18.53 -43.69 5.47
C MET A 19 -17.88 -42.83 4.39
N LEU A 20 -18.40 -41.62 4.18
CA LEU A 20 -17.58 -40.54 3.64
C LEU A 20 -16.44 -40.35 4.62
N GLY A 21 -15.26 -40.85 4.27
CA GLY A 21 -14.03 -40.41 4.91
C GLY A 21 -13.86 -38.93 4.59
N VAL A 22 -14.25 -38.06 5.53
CA VAL A 22 -13.76 -36.69 5.55
C VAL A 22 -12.26 -36.82 5.81
N ALA A 23 -11.47 -36.77 4.74
CA ALA A 23 -10.05 -36.53 4.89
C ALA A 23 -9.95 -35.17 5.60
N LEU A 24 -9.55 -35.16 6.87
CA LEU A 24 -8.98 -33.95 7.47
C LEU A 24 -7.74 -33.66 6.65
N VAL A 25 -7.88 -32.78 5.66
CA VAL A 25 -6.74 -32.05 5.11
C VAL A 25 -6.26 -31.20 6.27
N THR A 26 -5.21 -31.68 6.95
CA THR A 26 -4.44 -30.81 7.82
C THR A 26 -3.83 -29.78 6.89
N GLN A 27 -4.40 -28.57 6.88
CA GLN A 27 -3.73 -27.43 6.28
C GLN A 27 -2.44 -27.29 7.07
N THR A 28 -1.33 -27.69 6.45
CA THR A 28 -0.02 -27.24 6.89
C THR A 28 -0.12 -25.71 6.82
N PRO A 29 0.20 -24.97 7.91
CA PRO A 29 0.28 -23.52 7.79
C PRO A 29 1.22 -23.24 6.63
N LEU A 30 0.75 -22.46 5.64
CA LEU A 30 1.65 -21.99 4.59
C LEU A 30 2.84 -21.34 5.30
N ALA A 31 4.07 -21.71 4.91
CA ALA A 31 5.23 -20.96 5.37
C ALA A 31 5.01 -19.49 5.02
N ALA A 32 5.31 -18.58 5.94
CA ALA A 32 5.23 -17.14 5.69
C ALA A 32 5.97 -16.84 4.37
N GLN A 33 5.25 -16.25 3.43
CA GLN A 33 5.81 -15.82 2.16
C GLN A 33 6.39 -14.43 2.36
N PHE A 34 7.72 -14.31 2.23
CA PHE A 34 8.39 -13.02 2.29
C PHE A 34 8.67 -12.52 0.87
N ILE A 35 7.98 -11.44 0.51
CA ILE A 35 8.29 -10.69 -0.70
C ILE A 35 9.47 -9.78 -0.39
N GLN A 36 10.48 -9.75 -1.25
CA GLN A 36 11.69 -8.96 -1.01
C GLN A 36 11.50 -7.52 -1.48
N GLY A 37 11.99 -6.57 -0.68
CA GLY A 37 12.04 -5.16 -1.02
C GLY A 37 13.34 -4.50 -0.59
N ILE A 38 13.46 -3.22 -0.91
CA ILE A 38 14.57 -2.35 -0.49
C ILE A 38 14.05 -0.97 -0.15
N ASP A 39 14.82 -0.18 0.60
CA ASP A 39 14.61 1.25 0.64
C ASP A 39 15.87 2.03 0.29
N VAL A 40 15.67 3.19 -0.32
CA VAL A 40 16.73 3.95 -0.99
C VAL A 40 16.57 5.45 -0.79
N SER A 41 17.68 6.16 -0.94
CA SER A 41 17.73 7.63 -0.99
C SER A 41 18.80 8.06 -2.00
N HIS A 42 19.18 9.34 -1.98
CA HIS A 42 20.34 9.81 -2.73
C HIS A 42 21.64 9.08 -2.39
N TRP A 43 21.76 8.46 -1.22
CA TRP A 43 22.95 7.71 -0.80
C TRP A 43 23.27 6.50 -1.70
N GLN A 44 22.24 5.85 -2.25
CA GLN A 44 22.42 4.71 -3.16
C GLN A 44 22.79 5.12 -4.60
N GLY A 45 22.80 6.42 -4.90
CA GLY A 45 23.31 6.97 -6.15
C GLY A 45 22.43 6.64 -7.36
N ASN A 46 23.05 6.19 -8.46
CA ASN A 46 22.32 5.76 -9.66
C ASN A 46 21.97 4.28 -9.53
N ILE A 47 20.69 3.95 -9.65
CA ILE A 47 20.18 2.59 -9.53
C ILE A 47 19.79 2.06 -10.91
N ASN A 48 20.24 0.85 -11.25
CA ASN A 48 19.72 0.09 -12.38
C ASN A 48 18.52 -0.74 -11.92
N TRP A 49 17.33 -0.16 -12.02
CA TRP A 49 16.08 -0.77 -11.54
C TRP A 49 15.71 -2.07 -12.27
N ALA A 50 16.08 -2.23 -13.54
CA ALA A 50 15.89 -3.50 -14.25
C ALA A 50 16.75 -4.61 -13.65
N SER A 51 17.99 -4.31 -13.23
CA SER A 51 18.82 -5.27 -12.50
C SER A 51 18.26 -5.58 -11.11
N VAL A 52 17.73 -4.57 -10.41
CA VAL A 52 17.08 -4.73 -9.10
C VAL A 52 15.86 -5.65 -9.20
N LYS A 53 14.95 -5.42 -10.17
CA LYS A 53 13.81 -6.30 -10.43
C LYS A 53 14.24 -7.73 -10.75
N ASN A 54 15.23 -7.89 -11.63
CA ASN A 54 15.77 -9.20 -11.99
C ASN A 54 16.46 -9.92 -10.81
N ALA A 55 16.84 -9.20 -9.76
CA ALA A 55 17.35 -9.77 -8.51
C ALA A 55 16.23 -10.28 -7.58
N GLY A 56 14.95 -10.12 -7.95
CA GLY A 56 13.79 -10.57 -7.18
C GLY A 56 13.24 -9.53 -6.20
N VAL A 57 13.67 -8.26 -6.31
CA VAL A 57 13.07 -7.16 -5.56
C VAL A 57 11.73 -6.79 -6.21
N GLU A 58 10.66 -6.86 -5.43
CA GLU A 58 9.29 -6.66 -5.90
C GLU A 58 8.71 -5.31 -5.46
N PHE A 59 9.19 -4.77 -4.34
CA PHE A 59 8.84 -3.44 -3.87
C PHE A 59 10.05 -2.63 -3.43
N ALA A 60 9.86 -1.31 -3.32
CA ALA A 60 10.82 -0.42 -2.73
C ALA A 60 10.15 0.77 -2.01
N PHE A 61 10.87 1.38 -1.08
CA PHE A 61 10.58 2.73 -0.61
C PHE A 61 11.70 3.69 -1.01
N THR A 62 11.38 4.93 -1.34
CA THR A 62 12.38 5.95 -1.68
C THR A 62 12.17 7.22 -0.89
N LYS A 63 13.26 7.80 -0.38
CA LYS A 63 13.21 9.12 0.27
C LYS A 63 12.65 10.13 -0.71
N ALA A 64 11.63 10.86 -0.28
CA ALA A 64 11.07 11.98 -1.02
C ALA A 64 11.49 13.31 -0.38
N THR A 65 11.27 13.43 0.92
CA THR A 65 11.46 14.68 1.66
C THR A 65 12.04 14.42 3.05
N GLU A 66 12.56 15.46 3.70
CA GLU A 66 13.04 15.45 5.08
C GLU A 66 12.76 16.80 5.72
N GLY A 67 12.05 16.83 6.84
CA GLY A 67 11.72 18.11 7.46
C GLY A 67 10.97 19.05 6.51
N VAL A 68 11.24 20.35 6.60
CA VAL A 68 10.70 21.37 5.70
C VAL A 68 11.73 21.72 4.63
N ASP A 69 11.29 21.97 3.40
CA ASP A 69 12.05 22.43 2.23
C ASP A 69 13.13 21.48 1.64
N PHE A 70 13.38 20.29 2.22
CA PHE A 70 14.30 19.32 1.59
C PHE A 70 13.54 18.31 0.73
N ILE A 71 13.97 18.20 -0.53
CA ILE A 71 13.56 17.13 -1.47
C ILE A 71 14.80 16.31 -1.82
N ASP A 72 14.69 14.99 -1.72
CA ASP A 72 15.77 14.09 -2.10
C ASP A 72 16.03 14.16 -3.61
N VAL A 73 17.28 14.43 -3.98
CA VAL A 73 17.68 14.67 -5.38
C VAL A 73 17.52 13.45 -6.30
N ARG A 74 17.33 12.24 -5.74
CA ARG A 74 17.05 11.01 -6.49
C ARG A 74 15.58 10.63 -6.49
N TYR A 75 14.74 11.28 -5.70
CA TYR A 75 13.32 10.91 -5.53
C TYR A 75 12.61 10.64 -6.85
N SER A 76 12.53 11.64 -7.74
CA SER A 76 11.79 11.50 -9.00
C SER A 76 12.40 10.44 -9.94
N GLN A 77 13.73 10.29 -9.93
CA GLN A 77 14.41 9.27 -10.74
C GLN A 77 14.15 7.87 -10.21
N ASN A 78 14.10 7.70 -8.89
CA ASN A 78 13.81 6.42 -8.24
C ASN A 78 12.35 6.02 -8.47
N MET A 79 11.40 6.93 -8.21
CA MET A 79 9.97 6.68 -8.45
C MET A 79 9.70 6.24 -9.90
N ALA A 80 10.20 6.99 -10.88
CA ALA A 80 10.00 6.67 -12.28
C ALA A 80 10.74 5.39 -12.70
N GLY A 81 11.97 5.21 -12.24
CA GLY A 81 12.81 4.07 -12.64
C GLY A 81 12.33 2.74 -12.07
N ALA A 82 11.91 2.71 -10.81
CA ALA A 82 11.38 1.52 -10.15
C ALA A 82 10.06 1.09 -10.77
N SER A 83 9.10 2.03 -10.88
CA SER A 83 7.80 1.75 -11.50
C SER A 83 7.96 1.28 -12.95
N ALA A 84 8.80 1.92 -13.77
CA ALA A 84 9.04 1.46 -15.15
C ALA A 84 9.71 0.08 -15.24
N ALA A 85 10.35 -0.40 -14.18
CA ALA A 85 10.93 -1.74 -14.09
C ALA A 85 9.95 -2.78 -13.49
N GLY A 86 8.72 -2.38 -13.15
CA GLY A 86 7.73 -3.23 -12.48
C GLY A 86 8.02 -3.48 -11.00
N VAL A 87 8.73 -2.57 -10.33
CA VAL A 87 8.94 -2.58 -8.87
C VAL A 87 7.93 -1.63 -8.25
N MET A 88 7.09 -2.12 -7.33
CA MET A 88 6.15 -1.28 -6.58
C MET A 88 6.93 -0.30 -5.72
N ILE A 89 6.63 1.00 -5.78
CA ILE A 89 7.45 2.00 -5.08
C ILE A 89 6.62 3.02 -4.29
N GLY A 90 6.97 3.21 -3.02
CA GLY A 90 6.39 4.23 -2.15
C GLY A 90 7.38 5.34 -1.80
N PRO A 91 6.93 6.60 -1.69
CA PRO A 91 7.74 7.66 -1.13
C PRO A 91 7.77 7.58 0.40
N TYR A 92 8.89 7.93 1.02
CA TYR A 92 8.94 8.19 2.47
C TYR A 92 9.37 9.62 2.77
N HIS A 93 8.84 10.14 3.89
CA HIS A 93 9.23 11.40 4.50
C HIS A 93 10.02 11.13 5.77
N PHE A 94 11.25 11.64 5.85
CA PHE A 94 12.05 11.56 7.07
C PHE A 94 11.61 12.66 8.05
N ALA A 95 10.92 12.28 9.11
CA ALA A 95 10.33 13.21 10.08
C ALA A 95 11.41 13.97 10.84
N ARG A 96 11.25 15.29 10.95
CA ARG A 96 12.11 16.15 11.77
C ARG A 96 11.29 16.89 12.84
N PRO A 97 10.69 16.18 13.81
CA PRO A 97 10.06 16.81 14.97
C PRO A 97 11.05 17.61 15.84
N ASP A 98 12.36 17.55 15.53
CA ASP A 98 13.47 18.32 16.10
C ASP A 98 13.83 19.59 15.29
N SER A 99 13.20 19.87 14.15
CA SER A 99 13.70 20.89 13.20
C SER A 99 13.32 22.34 13.53
N PHE A 100 12.09 22.60 13.97
CA PHE A 100 11.64 23.97 14.25
C PHE A 100 11.24 24.17 15.72
N GLU A 101 11.98 25.05 16.40
CA GLU A 101 11.71 25.36 17.79
C GLU A 101 10.38 26.13 17.92
N ASN A 102 9.45 25.60 18.72
CA ASN A 102 8.18 26.25 19.09
C ASN A 102 7.18 26.49 17.93
N ASP A 103 7.25 25.75 16.83
CA ASP A 103 6.20 25.77 15.80
C ASP A 103 5.14 24.70 16.08
N PRO A 104 3.91 25.07 16.51
CA PRO A 104 2.84 24.10 16.71
C PRO A 104 2.32 23.46 15.41
N LEU A 105 2.70 24.00 14.24
CA LEU A 105 2.31 23.53 12.91
C LEU A 105 3.41 22.71 12.22
N ASP A 106 4.53 22.44 12.88
CA ASP A 106 5.68 21.73 12.32
C ASP A 106 5.29 20.45 11.56
N ALA A 107 4.58 19.53 12.21
CA ALA A 107 4.05 18.31 11.60
C ALA A 107 3.19 18.57 10.34
N ALA A 108 2.39 19.63 10.36
CA ALA A 108 1.53 19.98 9.25
C ALA A 108 2.32 20.63 8.10
N ASN A 109 3.38 21.38 8.40
CA ASN A 109 4.28 21.96 7.40
C ASN A 109 5.05 20.83 6.69
N GLU A 110 5.67 19.92 7.45
CA GLU A 110 6.36 18.75 6.90
C GLU A 110 5.42 17.89 6.04
N ALA A 111 4.19 17.64 6.51
CA ALA A 111 3.20 16.90 5.74
C ALA A 111 2.76 17.61 4.46
N ASN A 112 2.65 18.95 4.48
CA ASN A 112 2.29 19.69 3.27
C ASN A 112 3.39 19.65 2.22
N ASP A 113 4.64 19.83 2.61
CA ASP A 113 5.80 19.73 1.72
C ASP A 113 5.91 18.32 1.13
N PHE A 114 5.73 17.31 1.97
CA PHE A 114 5.71 15.93 1.53
C PHE A 114 4.60 15.65 0.52
N VAL A 115 3.35 16.03 0.83
CA VAL A 115 2.23 15.81 -0.08
C VAL A 115 2.42 16.60 -1.38
N ASP A 116 2.94 17.83 -1.32
CA ASP A 116 3.25 18.63 -2.51
C ASP A 116 4.25 17.94 -3.44
N ALA A 117 5.26 17.29 -2.87
CA ALA A 117 6.28 16.56 -3.62
C ALA A 117 5.74 15.28 -4.28
N ILE A 118 4.80 14.58 -3.65
CA ILE A 118 4.42 13.21 -4.07
C ILE A 118 3.07 13.13 -4.80
N GLN A 119 2.15 14.08 -4.58
CA GLN A 119 0.75 13.97 -5.02
C GLN A 119 0.57 13.72 -6.52
N ALA A 120 1.52 14.15 -7.37
CA ALA A 120 1.46 13.94 -8.81
C ALA A 120 1.45 12.44 -9.18
N TYR A 121 2.13 11.58 -8.41
CA TYR A 121 2.15 10.13 -8.63
C TYR A 121 0.83 9.45 -8.22
N TYR A 122 -0.01 10.11 -7.44
CA TYR A 122 -1.28 9.56 -6.95
C TYR A 122 -2.50 10.08 -7.72
N GLN A 123 -2.28 10.80 -8.83
CA GLN A 123 -3.35 11.29 -9.70
C GLN A 123 -3.76 10.27 -10.78
N SER A 124 -3.04 9.17 -10.92
CA SER A 124 -3.30 8.13 -11.91
C SER A 124 -2.91 6.76 -11.35
N PRO A 125 -3.55 5.68 -11.81
CA PRO A 125 -3.14 4.33 -11.44
C PRO A 125 -1.66 4.09 -11.78
N GLY A 126 -1.00 3.30 -10.94
CA GLY A 126 0.38 2.88 -11.11
C GLY A 126 0.81 2.00 -9.94
N LEU A 127 1.99 1.42 -10.02
CA LEU A 127 2.58 0.64 -8.95
C LEU A 127 3.15 1.52 -7.82
N PHE A 128 2.36 2.45 -7.31
CA PHE A 128 2.77 3.38 -6.26
C PHE A 128 2.18 2.94 -4.92
N LEU A 129 3.06 2.55 -4.00
CA LEU A 129 2.68 2.24 -2.62
C LEU A 129 2.25 3.51 -1.88
N ARG A 130 1.43 3.33 -0.84
CA ARG A 130 1.09 4.37 0.13
C ARG A 130 2.36 5.01 0.70
N PRO A 131 2.32 6.31 1.02
CA PRO A 131 3.47 7.00 1.56
C PRO A 131 3.84 6.45 2.94
N VAL A 132 5.10 6.67 3.34
CA VAL A 132 5.61 6.32 4.66
C VAL A 132 6.04 7.59 5.39
N LEU A 133 5.72 7.68 6.68
CA LEU A 133 6.34 8.59 7.62
C LEU A 133 7.43 7.84 8.40
N ASP A 134 8.68 8.20 8.16
CA ASP A 134 9.86 7.67 8.84
C ASP A 134 10.11 8.46 10.13
N VAL A 135 9.89 7.80 11.29
CA VAL A 135 9.99 8.39 12.61
C VAL A 135 11.14 7.78 13.41
N GLU A 136 12.28 8.45 13.36
CA GLU A 136 13.49 8.04 14.07
C GLU A 136 14.18 9.17 14.84
N ARG A 137 13.58 10.37 14.86
CA ARG A 137 14.05 11.53 15.63
C ARG A 137 13.08 11.83 16.76
N LEU A 138 13.64 12.13 17.94
CA LEU A 138 12.88 12.65 19.06
C LEU A 138 12.80 14.17 18.95
N PRO A 139 11.70 14.79 19.40
CA PRO A 139 11.64 16.24 19.55
C PRO A 139 12.65 16.71 20.59
N ASP A 140 13.17 17.92 20.39
CA ASP A 140 13.99 18.60 21.38
C ASP A 140 13.16 18.91 22.63
N ALA A 141 13.79 18.79 23.80
CA ALA A 141 13.11 18.99 25.09
C ALA A 141 12.44 20.36 25.23
N HIS A 142 12.95 21.38 24.54
CA HIS A 142 12.39 22.74 24.53
C HIS A 142 11.11 22.85 23.70
N GLN A 143 10.90 21.97 22.73
CA GLN A 143 9.68 21.93 21.91
C GLN A 143 8.51 21.27 22.64
N ILE A 144 8.79 20.44 23.64
CA ILE A 144 7.76 19.70 24.38
C ILE A 144 7.07 20.66 25.37
N PRO A 145 5.74 20.91 25.22
CA PRO A 145 5.03 21.79 26.13
C PRO A 145 5.10 21.31 27.58
N ILE A 146 5.13 22.27 28.52
CA ILE A 146 5.11 21.97 29.95
C ILE A 146 3.86 21.15 30.30
N GLY A 147 4.08 19.99 30.92
CA GLY A 147 3.01 19.05 31.28
C GLY A 147 2.74 17.96 30.24
N THR A 148 3.40 18.00 29.09
CA THR A 148 3.35 16.96 28.06
C THR A 148 4.59 16.07 28.15
N THR A 149 4.43 14.76 27.90
CA THR A 149 5.56 13.84 27.81
C THR A 149 6.08 13.79 26.38
N GLN A 150 7.35 13.42 26.19
CA GLN A 150 7.91 13.22 24.85
C GLN A 150 7.10 12.21 24.02
N LYS A 151 6.65 11.11 24.64
CA LYS A 151 5.78 10.10 24.01
C LYS A 151 4.47 10.71 23.50
N SER A 152 3.80 11.50 24.34
CA SER A 152 2.51 12.11 23.97
C SER A 152 2.66 13.20 22.91
N PHE A 153 3.73 14.01 23.00
CA PHE A 153 4.06 15.00 21.98
C PHE A 153 4.31 14.35 20.63
N LEU A 154 5.20 13.35 20.57
CA LEU A 154 5.56 12.69 19.31
C LEU A 154 4.36 11.98 18.69
N SER A 155 3.52 11.35 19.50
CA SER A 155 2.28 10.71 19.02
C SER A 155 1.29 11.74 18.46
N GLN A 156 1.16 12.91 19.09
CA GLN A 156 0.36 14.00 18.54
C GLN A 156 0.92 14.56 17.23
N TRP A 157 2.26 14.66 17.14
CA TRP A 157 2.95 15.10 15.94
C TRP A 157 2.66 14.14 14.77
N ILE A 158 2.77 12.83 14.99
CA ILE A 158 2.45 11.78 13.99
C ILE A 158 0.99 11.89 13.54
N ARG A 159 0.05 12.05 14.48
CA ARG A 159 -1.38 12.23 14.15
C ARG A 159 -1.63 13.48 13.30
N ASN A 160 -0.97 14.59 13.62
CA ASN A 160 -1.11 15.83 12.86
C ASN A 160 -0.58 15.69 11.43
N PHE A 161 0.57 15.03 11.27
CA PHE A 161 1.13 14.72 9.94
C PHE A 161 0.14 13.88 9.13
N ASN A 162 -0.31 12.75 9.70
CA ASN A 162 -1.22 11.84 9.01
C ASN A 162 -2.59 12.45 8.72
N ALA A 163 -3.09 13.37 9.55
CA ALA A 163 -4.32 14.09 9.27
C ALA A 163 -4.23 14.96 8.00
N VAL A 164 -3.07 15.57 7.74
CA VAL A 164 -2.83 16.34 6.50
C VAL A 164 -2.75 15.40 5.31
N VAL A 165 -2.01 14.30 5.41
CA VAL A 165 -1.90 13.29 4.35
C VAL A 165 -3.27 12.75 3.98
N GLU A 166 -4.06 12.32 4.97
CA GLU A 166 -5.41 11.80 4.76
C GLU A 166 -6.34 12.85 4.14
N THR A 167 -6.30 14.09 4.64
CA THR A 167 -7.12 15.18 4.08
C THR A 167 -6.81 15.45 2.61
N ARG A 168 -5.54 15.35 2.21
CA ARG A 168 -5.09 15.73 0.87
C ARG A 168 -5.05 14.58 -0.14
N LEU A 169 -4.86 13.35 0.32
CA LEU A 169 -4.70 12.17 -0.53
C LEU A 169 -5.83 11.14 -0.37
N GLY A 170 -6.61 11.20 0.71
CA GLY A 170 -7.71 10.27 0.99
C GLY A 170 -7.28 8.97 1.69
N PHE A 171 -6.02 8.83 2.07
CA PHE A 171 -5.45 7.72 2.82
C PHE A 171 -4.32 8.21 3.74
N THR A 172 -3.97 7.41 4.74
CA THR A 172 -2.89 7.72 5.69
C THR A 172 -1.54 7.21 5.20
N ALA A 173 -0.46 7.81 5.70
CA ALA A 173 0.88 7.26 5.57
C ALA A 173 1.10 6.14 6.59
N MET A 174 1.86 5.13 6.18
CA MET A 174 2.38 4.09 7.05
C MET A 174 3.46 4.66 7.97
N ILE A 175 3.76 4.00 9.09
CA ILE A 175 4.81 4.44 10.02
C ILE A 175 6.03 3.55 9.87
N TYR A 176 7.20 4.13 9.62
CA TYR A 176 8.48 3.46 9.80
C TYR A 176 9.09 3.84 11.14
N SER A 177 9.57 2.84 11.89
CA SER A 177 10.38 3.07 13.07
C SER A 177 11.08 1.79 13.55
N ASN A 178 12.13 1.94 14.35
CA ASN A 178 12.77 0.79 15.00
C ASN A 178 12.02 0.33 16.26
N SER A 179 12.24 -0.93 16.65
CA SER A 179 11.59 -1.53 17.84
C SER A 179 11.72 -0.68 19.11
N ASN A 180 12.88 -0.10 19.36
CA ASN A 180 13.10 0.69 20.57
C ASN A 180 12.24 1.97 20.57
N TYR A 181 12.15 2.65 19.43
CA TYR A 181 11.33 3.85 19.31
C TYR A 181 9.84 3.53 19.49
N ALA A 182 9.38 2.52 18.75
CA ALA A 182 7.99 2.12 18.72
C ALA A 182 7.47 1.70 20.11
N ILE A 183 8.29 1.02 20.92
CA ILE A 183 7.93 0.63 22.29
C ILE A 183 7.90 1.85 23.24
N ASN A 184 8.95 2.68 23.20
CA ASN A 184 9.21 3.64 24.25
C ASN A 184 8.59 5.02 24.02
N TYR A 185 8.30 5.39 22.77
CA TYR A 185 7.92 6.77 22.42
C TYR A 185 6.59 6.92 21.68
N PHE A 186 5.89 5.83 21.34
CA PHE A 186 4.54 5.93 20.77
C PHE A 186 3.44 5.60 21.78
N GLU A 187 2.35 6.36 21.75
CA GLU A 187 1.09 6.00 22.38
C GLU A 187 0.42 4.86 21.59
N SER A 188 -0.44 4.09 22.25
CA SER A 188 -1.02 2.87 21.66
C SER A 188 -1.92 3.13 20.45
N ASP A 189 -2.47 4.33 20.33
CA ASP A 189 -3.34 4.72 19.21
C ASP A 189 -2.58 4.90 17.90
N ILE A 190 -1.25 5.05 17.93
CA ILE A 190 -0.43 5.07 16.71
C ILE A 190 -0.51 3.72 15.96
N ALA A 191 -0.87 2.64 16.66
CA ALA A 191 -1.11 1.33 16.06
C ALA A 191 -2.30 1.26 15.08
N GLN A 192 -3.03 2.37 14.87
CA GLN A 192 -4.06 2.48 13.84
C GLN A 192 -3.51 2.64 12.42
N TYR A 193 -2.22 3.00 12.28
CA TYR A 193 -1.54 3.11 10.98
C TYR A 193 -0.74 1.84 10.72
N ASP A 194 -0.55 1.44 9.47
CA ASP A 194 0.30 0.28 9.13
C ASP A 194 1.77 0.52 9.48
N PHE A 195 2.51 -0.55 9.72
CA PHE A 195 3.84 -0.50 10.33
C PHE A 195 4.93 -1.14 9.48
N TRP A 196 5.96 -0.34 9.20
CA TRP A 196 7.23 -0.79 8.66
C TRP A 196 8.28 -0.81 9.78
N LEU A 197 8.56 -2.01 10.28
CA LEU A 197 9.47 -2.21 11.39
C LEU A 197 10.93 -2.18 10.93
N ALA A 198 11.80 -1.45 11.63
CA ALA A 198 13.24 -1.65 11.54
C ALA A 198 13.76 -2.54 12.68
N ASN A 199 14.32 -3.70 12.34
CA ASN A 199 14.99 -4.58 13.31
C ASN A 199 16.02 -5.50 12.64
N TRP A 200 17.30 -5.19 12.81
CA TRP A 200 18.39 -5.93 12.17
C TRP A 200 18.92 -7.14 12.98
N ASN A 201 18.25 -7.53 14.07
CA ASN A 201 18.70 -8.65 14.91
C ASN A 201 18.21 -10.02 14.41
N TYR A 202 17.40 -10.03 13.35
CA TYR A 202 16.78 -11.21 12.77
C TYR A 202 17.01 -11.22 11.26
N THR A 203 16.88 -12.39 10.64
CA THR A 203 17.04 -12.53 9.18
C THR A 203 15.97 -13.47 8.65
N PRO A 204 15.22 -13.10 7.59
CA PRO A 204 14.22 -13.97 6.99
C PRO A 204 14.77 -15.37 6.67
N PRO A 205 14.01 -16.46 6.93
CA PRO A 205 12.62 -16.46 7.36
C PRO A 205 12.41 -16.35 8.88
N SER A 206 13.46 -16.17 9.69
CA SER A 206 13.32 -15.93 11.13
C SER A 206 12.88 -14.49 11.35
N THR A 207 11.72 -14.28 11.94
CA THR A 207 11.15 -12.95 12.20
C THR A 207 11.42 -12.48 13.63
N PRO A 208 11.41 -11.15 13.87
CA PRO A 208 11.34 -10.62 15.24
C PRO A 208 10.02 -11.06 15.89
N PRO A 209 10.00 -11.41 17.18
CA PRO A 209 8.75 -11.70 17.88
C PRO A 209 7.88 -10.44 17.95
N SER A 210 6.55 -10.60 17.94
CA SER A 210 5.58 -9.51 17.99
C SER A 210 5.76 -8.53 19.16
N SER A 211 6.36 -8.95 20.27
CA SER A 211 6.71 -8.05 21.38
C SER A 211 7.76 -6.99 21.02
N LEU A 212 8.42 -7.10 19.86
CA LEU A 212 9.35 -6.12 19.31
C LEU A 212 8.70 -5.22 18.25
N SER A 213 7.41 -5.40 17.95
CA SER A 213 6.63 -4.58 17.01
C SER A 213 6.07 -3.31 17.66
N GLY A 214 6.65 -2.84 18.78
CA GLY A 214 6.25 -1.57 19.38
C GLY A 214 4.88 -1.60 20.05
N VAL A 215 4.04 -0.64 19.66
CA VAL A 215 2.63 -0.58 20.07
C VAL A 215 1.71 -1.43 19.18
N TRP A 216 2.23 -2.01 18.10
CA TRP A 216 1.49 -2.90 17.21
C TRP A 216 1.51 -4.34 17.69
N ASN A 217 0.53 -5.12 17.23
CA ASN A 217 0.53 -6.56 17.42
C ASN A 217 1.48 -7.28 16.44
N ASP A 218 1.66 -6.70 15.25
CA ASP A 218 2.57 -7.21 14.22
C ASP A 218 3.07 -6.09 13.32
N TRP A 219 3.92 -6.41 12.35
CA TRP A 219 4.41 -5.49 11.32
C TRP A 219 3.92 -5.91 9.93
N ASP A 220 3.80 -4.96 9.01
CA ASP A 220 3.41 -5.19 7.61
C ASP A 220 4.65 -5.33 6.72
N PHE A 221 5.62 -4.44 6.94
CA PHE A 221 6.94 -4.45 6.32
C PHE A 221 8.02 -4.57 7.39
N TRP A 222 9.16 -5.15 7.05
CA TRP A 222 10.29 -5.30 7.96
C TRP A 222 11.63 -5.06 7.27
N GLN A 223 12.31 -4.00 7.68
CA GLN A 223 13.71 -3.73 7.34
C GLN A 223 14.60 -4.61 8.22
N TRP A 224 15.17 -5.64 7.60
CA TRP A 224 15.91 -6.72 8.28
C TRP A 224 17.42 -6.57 8.18
N THR A 225 17.93 -5.73 7.27
CA THR A 225 19.36 -5.40 7.17
C THR A 225 19.57 -4.01 6.60
N ASP A 226 20.72 -3.41 6.90
CA ASP A 226 21.23 -2.14 6.35
C ASP A 226 22.36 -2.33 5.32
N SER A 227 22.65 -3.59 4.97
CA SER A 227 23.87 -3.96 4.27
C SER A 227 23.66 -5.04 3.20
N TRP A 228 22.45 -5.11 2.64
CA TRP A 228 22.18 -6.02 1.53
C TRP A 228 22.95 -5.59 0.27
N SER A 229 23.39 -6.57 -0.51
CA SER A 229 24.06 -6.36 -1.80
C SER A 229 23.13 -6.77 -2.93
N VAL A 230 22.56 -5.80 -3.62
CA VAL A 230 21.58 -6.03 -4.71
C VAL A 230 22.19 -5.63 -6.07
N PRO A 231 22.17 -6.51 -7.08
CA PRO A 231 22.57 -6.17 -8.44
C PRO A 231 21.84 -4.93 -8.97
N GLY A 232 22.60 -3.95 -9.45
CA GLY A 232 22.07 -2.66 -9.91
C GLY A 232 22.30 -1.51 -8.94
N ILE A 233 22.77 -1.79 -7.72
CA ILE A 233 23.19 -0.82 -6.72
C ILE A 233 24.67 -1.06 -6.39
N ALA A 234 25.49 0.00 -6.39
CA ALA A 234 26.95 -0.15 -6.28
C ALA A 234 27.45 -0.42 -4.84
N GLY A 235 26.66 -0.04 -3.84
CA GLY A 235 26.99 -0.15 -2.42
C GLY A 235 25.95 -0.95 -1.65
N PRO A 236 26.07 -1.00 -0.30
CA PRO A 236 25.04 -1.57 0.54
C PRO A 236 23.71 -0.83 0.36
N VAL A 237 22.62 -1.58 0.46
CA VAL A 237 21.26 -1.07 0.49
C VAL A 237 20.50 -1.71 1.65
N ASP A 238 19.57 -0.95 2.21
CA ASP A 238 18.64 -1.45 3.19
C ASP A 238 17.76 -2.53 2.55
N GLY A 239 17.60 -3.65 3.26
CA GLY A 239 16.85 -4.82 2.78
C GLY A 239 15.57 -4.99 3.58
N ASP A 240 14.47 -5.11 2.85
CA ASP A 240 13.13 -5.22 3.41
C ASP A 240 12.46 -6.54 3.02
N VAL A 241 11.49 -6.94 3.83
CA VAL A 241 10.50 -7.94 3.46
C VAL A 241 9.10 -7.47 3.77
N PHE A 242 8.15 -7.92 2.96
CA PHE A 242 6.72 -7.86 3.24
C PHE A 242 6.22 -9.26 3.60
N GLU A 243 5.46 -9.40 4.69
CA GLU A 243 4.86 -10.67 5.08
C GLU A 243 3.49 -10.85 4.42
N GLY A 244 3.45 -11.70 3.38
CA GLY A 244 2.20 -11.99 2.69
C GLY A 244 2.37 -12.39 1.23
N SER A 245 1.24 -12.55 0.56
CA SER A 245 1.19 -12.81 -0.87
C SER A 245 1.33 -11.51 -1.68
N MET A 246 1.52 -11.64 -2.99
CA MET A 246 1.56 -10.48 -3.88
C MET A 246 0.23 -9.70 -3.86
N ALA A 247 -0.89 -10.41 -3.70
CA ALA A 247 -2.20 -9.77 -3.58
C ALA A 247 -2.29 -8.94 -2.29
N ASP A 248 -1.76 -9.44 -1.18
CA ASP A 248 -1.71 -8.69 0.08
C ASP A 248 -0.85 -7.42 -0.07
N LEU A 249 0.31 -7.51 -0.74
CA LEU A 249 1.16 -6.35 -1.01
C LEU A 249 0.46 -5.30 -1.87
N MET A 250 -0.33 -5.72 -2.87
CA MET A 250 -1.07 -4.80 -3.74
C MET A 250 -2.16 -4.00 -3.00
N GLN A 251 -2.61 -4.45 -1.83
CA GLN A 251 -3.52 -3.66 -0.97
C GLN A 251 -2.85 -2.41 -0.40
N PHE A 252 -1.52 -2.33 -0.45
CA PHE A 252 -0.76 -1.14 -0.03
C PHE A 252 -0.58 -0.10 -1.13
N LEU A 253 -1.14 -0.30 -2.33
CA LEU A 253 -1.13 0.72 -3.38
C LEU A 253 -2.00 1.93 -2.98
N ALA A 254 -1.48 3.13 -3.21
CA ALA A 254 -2.11 4.40 -2.83
C ALA A 254 -3.42 4.66 -3.59
N VAL A 255 -3.39 4.41 -4.89
CA VAL A 255 -4.59 4.26 -5.71
C VAL A 255 -4.73 2.75 -5.90
N PRO A 256 -5.77 2.11 -5.33
CA PRO A 256 -5.98 0.69 -5.55
C PRO A 256 -5.92 0.43 -7.04
N ALA A 257 -5.06 -0.51 -7.43
CA ALA A 257 -5.01 -0.90 -8.83
C ALA A 257 -6.42 -1.36 -9.23
N SER A 258 -6.92 -0.82 -10.34
CA SER A 258 -8.18 -1.24 -10.93
C SER A 258 -7.87 -2.30 -11.97
N ALA A 259 -8.53 -3.45 -11.89
CA ALA A 259 -8.52 -4.43 -12.96
C ALA A 259 -9.51 -4.09 -14.08
N ASP A 260 -10.22 -2.95 -13.99
CA ASP A 260 -10.94 -2.30 -15.08
C ASP A 260 -9.91 -1.65 -16.01
N PHE A 261 -9.36 -2.47 -16.90
CA PHE A 261 -8.29 -2.15 -17.82
C PHE A 261 -8.80 -1.42 -19.07
N ASP A 262 -10.07 -1.59 -19.43
CA ASP A 262 -10.69 -0.87 -20.55
C ASP A 262 -11.40 0.43 -20.14
N GLY A 263 -11.59 0.64 -18.84
CA GLY A 263 -12.18 1.84 -18.24
C GLY A 263 -13.70 1.93 -18.36
N ASP A 264 -14.39 0.81 -18.55
CA ASP A 264 -15.84 0.76 -18.76
C ASP A 264 -16.66 0.70 -17.46
N GLY A 265 -15.99 0.49 -16.32
CA GLY A 265 -16.56 0.52 -14.97
C GLY A 265 -16.94 -0.84 -14.40
N ASP A 266 -16.68 -1.95 -15.11
CA ASP A 266 -16.70 -3.29 -14.54
C ASP A 266 -15.36 -4.03 -14.69
N VAL A 267 -15.27 -5.23 -14.12
CA VAL A 267 -14.08 -6.08 -14.26
C VAL A 267 -14.53 -7.42 -14.81
N ASP A 268 -14.27 -7.67 -16.09
CA ASP A 268 -14.81 -8.81 -16.81
C ASP A 268 -13.79 -9.45 -17.77
N GLY A 269 -14.27 -10.28 -18.69
CA GLY A 269 -13.39 -10.99 -19.63
C GLY A 269 -12.71 -10.06 -20.65
N HIS A 270 -13.24 -8.87 -20.88
CA HIS A 270 -12.69 -7.86 -21.78
C HIS A 270 -11.43 -7.23 -21.19
N ASP A 271 -11.42 -6.93 -19.89
CA ASP A 271 -10.22 -6.49 -19.18
C ASP A 271 -9.08 -7.49 -19.30
N PHE A 272 -9.38 -8.78 -19.07
CA PHE A 272 -8.38 -9.83 -19.23
C PHE A 272 -7.77 -9.83 -20.63
N LEU A 273 -8.57 -9.55 -21.64
CA LEU A 273 -8.09 -9.47 -23.02
C LEU A 273 -7.29 -8.19 -23.29
N GLU A 274 -7.61 -7.05 -22.66
CA GLU A 274 -6.77 -5.84 -22.71
C GLU A 274 -5.41 -6.09 -22.08
N TRP A 275 -5.40 -6.68 -20.88
CA TRP A 275 -4.19 -7.12 -20.18
C TRP A 275 -3.35 -8.08 -21.05
N GLN A 276 -4.00 -9.05 -21.69
CA GLN A 276 -3.32 -10.03 -22.53
C GLN A 276 -2.73 -9.41 -23.81
N ARG A 277 -3.28 -8.29 -24.29
CA ARG A 277 -2.87 -7.65 -25.56
C ARG A 277 -1.71 -6.68 -25.45
N GLY A 278 -1.28 -6.28 -24.25
CA GLY A 278 -0.20 -5.29 -24.15
C GLY A 278 -0.70 -3.85 -24.00
N GLU A 279 -2.00 -3.63 -23.77
CA GLU A 279 -2.62 -2.31 -23.85
C GLU A 279 -2.70 -1.59 -22.49
N THR A 280 -2.40 -2.30 -21.40
CA THR A 280 -2.22 -1.73 -20.05
C THR A 280 -0.80 -1.21 -19.86
N THR A 281 -0.59 -0.38 -18.84
CA THR A 281 0.73 0.13 -18.49
C THR A 281 1.73 -0.96 -18.11
N GLU A 282 1.29 -2.15 -17.68
CA GLU A 282 2.14 -3.26 -17.24
C GLU A 282 1.72 -4.66 -17.73
N SER A 283 1.20 -4.73 -18.96
CA SER A 283 0.66 -5.96 -19.51
C SER A 283 1.58 -7.18 -19.36
N GLY A 284 1.01 -8.27 -18.84
CA GLY A 284 1.70 -9.53 -18.61
C GLY A 284 2.33 -9.71 -17.22
N SER A 285 2.16 -8.76 -16.29
CA SER A 285 2.62 -8.92 -14.90
C SER A 285 1.74 -9.92 -14.13
N ALA A 286 2.37 -10.68 -13.22
CA ALA A 286 1.64 -11.59 -12.33
C ALA A 286 0.74 -10.86 -11.33
N GLY A 287 1.04 -9.58 -11.04
CA GLY A 287 0.25 -8.72 -10.17
C GLY A 287 -1.08 -8.29 -10.83
N GLU A 288 -1.05 -7.77 -12.06
CA GLU A 288 -2.27 -7.39 -12.78
C GLU A 288 -3.20 -8.60 -13.01
N LEU A 289 -2.64 -9.80 -13.23
CA LEU A 289 -3.43 -11.03 -13.33
C LEU A 289 -4.10 -11.42 -12.01
N ALA A 290 -3.37 -11.34 -10.88
CA ALA A 290 -3.93 -11.65 -9.57
C ALA A 290 -5.05 -10.67 -9.19
N LEU A 291 -4.84 -9.39 -9.50
CA LEU A 291 -5.82 -8.34 -9.28
C LEU A 291 -7.10 -8.57 -10.10
N TRP A 292 -6.96 -8.92 -11.38
CA TRP A 292 -8.11 -9.28 -12.22
C TRP A 292 -8.87 -10.48 -11.65
N GLN A 293 -8.16 -11.54 -11.22
CA GLN A 293 -8.80 -12.71 -10.63
C GLN A 293 -9.59 -12.39 -9.36
N GLU A 294 -9.12 -11.44 -8.57
CA GLU A 294 -9.79 -10.98 -7.35
C GLU A 294 -11.01 -10.09 -7.65
N GLN A 295 -10.89 -9.17 -8.60
CA GLN A 295 -11.93 -8.19 -8.91
C GLN A 295 -12.95 -8.68 -9.95
N TYR A 296 -12.71 -9.81 -10.63
CA TYR A 296 -13.58 -10.35 -11.68
C TYR A 296 -15.05 -10.53 -11.23
N GLY A 297 -15.95 -9.93 -12.01
CA GLY A 297 -17.39 -9.88 -11.73
C GLY A 297 -17.79 -8.84 -10.68
N GLY A 298 -16.86 -8.02 -10.21
CA GLY A 298 -17.09 -6.85 -9.37
C GLY A 298 -17.47 -5.61 -10.18
N SER A 299 -18.02 -4.62 -9.49
CA SER A 299 -18.11 -3.24 -10.01
C SER A 299 -16.94 -2.45 -9.41
N SER A 300 -16.13 -1.83 -10.25
CA SER A 300 -15.00 -1.03 -9.78
C SER A 300 -15.51 0.12 -8.91
N PRO A 301 -14.80 0.49 -7.82
CA PRO A 301 -15.14 1.69 -7.09
C PRO A 301 -15.02 2.87 -8.05
N LEU A 302 -16.15 3.50 -8.39
CA LEU A 302 -16.22 4.64 -9.30
C LEU A 302 -15.20 5.70 -8.86
N ILE A 303 -14.06 5.77 -9.54
CA ILE A 303 -13.18 6.93 -9.44
C ILE A 303 -13.98 8.07 -10.04
N ALA A 304 -14.25 9.11 -9.25
CA ALA A 304 -14.92 10.31 -9.72
C ALA A 304 -14.04 10.97 -10.79
N THR A 305 -14.21 10.56 -12.04
CA THR A 305 -13.50 11.14 -13.18
C THR A 305 -14.06 12.54 -13.41
N LYS A 306 -13.21 13.55 -13.14
CA LYS A 306 -13.40 14.98 -13.44
C LYS A 306 -14.73 15.58 -12.97
N SER A 307 -14.65 16.56 -12.08
CA SER A 307 -15.72 17.56 -11.97
C SER A 307 -16.03 18.08 -13.38
N VAL A 308 -17.23 17.77 -13.86
CA VAL A 308 -17.80 18.39 -15.06
C VAL A 308 -17.76 19.90 -14.79
N PRO A 309 -17.04 20.72 -15.58
CA PRO A 309 -17.11 22.16 -15.39
C PRO A 309 -18.57 22.55 -15.56
N GLU A 310 -19.21 23.06 -14.52
CA GLU A 310 -20.54 23.62 -14.67
C GLU A 310 -20.47 24.66 -15.79
N ALA A 311 -21.36 24.54 -16.77
CA ALA A 311 -21.49 25.56 -17.78
C ALA A 311 -21.73 26.90 -17.05
N PRO A 312 -20.91 27.95 -17.27
CA PRO A 312 -21.10 29.21 -16.58
C PRO A 312 -22.54 29.65 -16.81
N SER A 313 -23.22 30.01 -15.73
CA SER A 313 -24.67 30.24 -15.61
C SER A 313 -25.25 31.23 -16.64
N ILE A 314 -24.37 31.88 -17.40
CA ILE A 314 -24.66 32.72 -18.56
C ILE A 314 -25.28 31.93 -19.73
N LEU A 315 -24.93 30.65 -19.95
CA LEU A 315 -25.45 29.89 -21.09
C LEU A 315 -26.93 29.47 -20.92
N LEU A 316 -27.36 29.21 -19.68
CA LEU A 316 -28.76 28.90 -19.35
C LEU A 316 -29.66 30.14 -19.42
N VAL A 317 -29.13 31.33 -19.15
CA VAL A 317 -29.88 32.59 -19.28
C VAL A 317 -30.07 32.96 -20.76
N SER A 318 -29.11 32.69 -21.65
CA SER A 318 -29.28 32.95 -23.09
C SER A 318 -30.37 32.09 -23.76
N ILE A 319 -30.56 30.84 -23.31
CA ILE A 319 -31.62 29.97 -23.86
C ILE A 319 -33.02 30.44 -23.41
N ALA A 320 -33.14 30.97 -22.18
CA ALA A 320 -34.41 31.49 -21.66
C ALA A 320 -34.87 32.78 -22.40
N TRP A 321 -33.94 33.64 -22.83
CA TRP A 321 -34.30 34.87 -23.56
C TRP A 321 -34.70 34.62 -25.02
N VAL A 322 -34.10 33.63 -25.69
CA VAL A 322 -34.48 33.27 -27.07
C VAL A 322 -35.88 32.66 -27.12
N LEU A 323 -36.26 31.87 -26.10
CA LEU A 323 -37.60 31.28 -26.00
C LEU A 323 -38.68 32.29 -25.57
N TYR A 324 -38.35 33.29 -24.76
CA TYR A 324 -39.28 34.36 -24.41
C TYR A 324 -39.50 35.37 -25.55
N GLY A 325 -38.45 35.67 -26.32
CA GLY A 325 -38.53 36.54 -27.51
C GLY A 325 -39.38 35.96 -28.64
N TYR A 326 -39.37 34.64 -28.82
CA TYR A 326 -40.17 33.97 -29.86
C TYR A 326 -41.69 33.98 -29.58
N LYS A 327 -42.09 34.06 -28.30
CA LYS A 327 -43.51 34.01 -27.89
C LYS A 327 -44.23 35.37 -27.99
N ARG A 328 -43.50 36.48 -28.16
CA ARG A 328 -44.09 37.83 -28.30
C ARG A 328 -44.32 38.30 -29.75
N ASN A 329 -43.77 37.59 -30.75
CA ASN A 329 -43.90 37.93 -32.17
C ASN A 329 -44.88 37.05 -32.96
N ARG A 330 -45.74 36.29 -32.28
CA ARG A 330 -46.92 35.67 -32.90
C ARG A 330 -48.16 36.19 -32.20
N ALA A 331 -48.87 37.04 -32.93
CA ALA A 331 -50.22 37.51 -32.67
C ALA A 331 -51.22 36.33 -32.59
#